data_AF-A0A2K0UCR2-F1
#
_entry.id   AF-A0A2K0UCR2-F1
#
_cell.length_a   1.000
_cell.length_b   1.000
_cell.length_c   1.000
_cell.angle_alpha   90.00
_cell.angle_beta   90.00
_cell.angle_gamma   90.00
#
_symmetry.space_group_name_H-M   'P 1'
#
loop_
_entity.id
_entity.type
_entity.pdbx_description
1 polymer ?
#
loop_
_entity_poly.entity_id
_entity_poly.type
_entity_poly.pdbx_seq_one_letter_code
_entity_poly.pdbx_strand_id
1 'polypeptide(L)'
;MSSPAAHLPAPLPEHAIQTLLQALRLPQATSISNPQMTAQYHSVYFLTLPSSELSHGYSELVLRVAGNHLPEIKTVNEIGVMTWLSKNTTIPLPEVIAYDSSTKNPIAHEYTLLSRVQGVTLGDIYSSLGDKQMNRMFDQLIDFLTQLQARPWDGIGGLKVDDQGEVQLGPVVDETFWQVPDIKALWPEGETVATMNIGGPYKTYVEYMVAHVTKYIRLIQTHEKLVFMRGIIPRLEVFVAALPKHANELNNVKLRLAHKDLHFANMIFDPSSGKISGILDWEFAGVVPYPQWNPRSSFLWNGIDTSESLQESTGCWKSSKSVARRRDARYLRKQSIAEGSETGSGTGMEGHGAREHL
;
A
#
# COMPACT_ATOMS: atom_id res chain seq x y z
N MET A 1 -4.02 4.83 19.36
CA MET A 1 -3.68 3.62 18.59
C MET A 1 -2.18 3.40 18.70
N SER A 2 -1.80 2.18 19.07
CA SER A 2 -0.40 1.71 19.10
C SER A 2 0.18 1.58 17.69
N SER A 3 1.51 1.57 17.55
CA SER A 3 2.15 1.29 16.26
C SER A 3 1.79 -0.12 15.75
N PRO A 4 1.49 -0.32 14.45
CA PRO A 4 1.23 -1.65 13.89
C PRO A 4 2.35 -2.66 14.21
N ALA A 5 3.61 -2.22 14.18
CA ALA A 5 4.77 -3.08 14.46
C ALA A 5 4.73 -3.72 15.86
N ALA A 6 4.06 -3.10 16.84
CA ALA A 6 3.92 -3.62 18.19
C ALA A 6 3.00 -4.85 18.29
N HIS A 7 2.24 -5.15 17.22
CA HIS A 7 1.29 -6.26 17.14
C HIS A 7 1.70 -7.31 16.10
N LEU A 8 2.97 -7.32 15.70
CA LEU A 8 3.52 -8.38 14.86
C LEU A 8 3.63 -9.69 15.65
N PRO A 9 3.54 -10.85 14.96
CA PRO A 9 3.80 -12.13 15.60
C PRO A 9 5.23 -12.17 16.15
N ALA A 10 5.42 -12.98 17.19
CA ALA A 10 6.76 -13.30 17.65
C ALA A 10 7.57 -13.92 16.50
N PRO A 11 8.91 -13.73 16.47
CA PRO A 11 9.74 -14.36 15.46
C PRO A 11 9.50 -15.86 15.40
N LEU A 12 9.25 -16.37 14.19
CA LEU A 12 9.00 -17.77 13.95
C LEU A 12 10.28 -18.56 14.21
N PRO A 13 10.19 -19.72 14.87
CA PRO A 13 11.33 -20.58 15.01
C PRO A 13 11.70 -21.20 13.65
N GLU A 14 12.99 -21.41 13.42
CA GLU A 14 13.51 -21.94 12.14
C GLU A 14 12.82 -23.25 11.72
N HIS A 15 12.54 -24.17 12.65
CA HIS A 15 11.88 -25.43 12.34
C HIS A 15 10.46 -25.24 11.76
N ALA A 16 9.73 -24.19 12.15
CA ALA A 16 8.42 -23.89 11.59
C ALA A 16 8.53 -23.43 10.14
N ILE A 17 9.55 -22.61 9.81
CA ILE A 17 9.83 -22.21 8.43
C ILE A 17 10.25 -23.42 7.59
N GLN A 18 11.09 -24.31 8.13
CA GLN A 18 11.46 -25.55 7.43
C GLN A 18 10.24 -26.46 7.18
N THR A 19 9.32 -26.55 8.14
CA THR A 19 8.06 -27.29 7.99
C THR A 19 7.18 -26.69 6.88
N LEU A 20 7.14 -25.36 6.78
CA LEU A 20 6.45 -24.66 5.69
C LEU A 20 7.08 -24.99 4.33
N LEU A 21 8.40 -24.89 4.21
CA LEU A 21 9.12 -25.23 2.98
C LEU A 21 8.85 -26.69 2.57
N GLN A 22 8.87 -27.62 3.53
CA GLN A 22 8.53 -29.02 3.29
C GLN A 22 7.09 -29.19 2.79
N ALA A 23 6.11 -28.48 3.38
CA ALA A 23 4.72 -28.52 2.95
C ALA A 23 4.53 -27.99 1.52
N LEU A 24 5.31 -26.98 1.15
CA LEU A 24 5.41 -26.44 -0.22
C LEU A 24 6.25 -27.30 -1.16
N ARG A 25 6.84 -28.40 -0.67
CA ARG A 25 7.76 -29.30 -1.38
C ARG A 25 9.02 -28.58 -1.89
N LEU A 26 9.37 -27.45 -1.28
CA LEU A 26 10.61 -26.73 -1.54
C LEU A 26 11.77 -27.42 -0.82
N PRO A 27 13.01 -27.30 -1.35
CA PRO A 27 14.21 -27.74 -0.64
C PRO A 27 14.33 -27.07 0.74
N GLN A 28 15.01 -27.77 1.66
CA GLN A 28 15.35 -27.21 2.96
C GLN A 28 16.20 -25.95 2.78
N ALA A 29 15.89 -24.89 3.52
CA ALA A 29 16.72 -23.68 3.52
C ALA A 29 18.07 -23.99 4.14
N THR A 30 19.14 -23.58 3.45
CA THR A 30 20.52 -23.63 3.93
C THR A 30 20.87 -22.44 4.81
N SER A 31 20.10 -21.35 4.70
CA SER A 31 20.22 -20.18 5.55
C SER A 31 18.86 -19.53 5.75
N ILE A 32 18.57 -19.13 6.97
CA ILE A 32 17.38 -18.35 7.35
C ILE A 32 17.85 -17.17 8.18
N SER A 33 17.44 -15.97 7.79
CA SER A 33 17.73 -14.77 8.56
C SER A 33 16.47 -13.92 8.71
N ASN A 34 16.25 -13.41 9.92
CA ASN A 34 15.21 -12.43 10.24
C ASN A 34 15.92 -11.14 10.66
N PRO A 35 16.39 -10.32 9.71
CA PRO A 35 16.97 -9.03 10.07
C PRO A 35 15.88 -8.20 10.77
N GLN A 36 16.26 -7.50 11.85
CA GLN A 36 15.38 -6.53 12.48
C GLN A 36 15.18 -5.35 11.51
N MET A 37 14.22 -5.50 10.60
CA MET A 37 13.79 -4.45 9.69
C MET A 37 12.56 -3.77 10.27
N THR A 38 12.46 -2.47 10.04
CA THR A 38 11.29 -1.65 10.37
C THR A 38 10.16 -1.97 9.40
N ALA A 39 9.50 -3.11 9.59
CA ALA A 39 8.28 -3.46 8.87
C ALA A 39 7.07 -3.21 9.79
N GLN A 40 6.03 -2.56 9.26
CA GLN A 40 4.85 -2.21 10.07
C GLN A 40 3.89 -3.39 10.24
N TYR A 41 3.75 -4.21 9.20
CA TYR A 41 2.70 -5.23 9.13
C TYR A 41 3.18 -6.66 8.89
N HIS A 42 4.47 -6.86 8.64
CA HIS A 42 5.02 -8.18 8.35
C HIS A 42 6.30 -8.44 9.14
N SER A 43 6.49 -9.68 9.57
CA SER A 43 7.82 -10.19 9.90
C SER A 43 8.47 -10.74 8.63
N VAL A 44 9.69 -10.31 8.33
CA VAL A 44 10.37 -10.64 7.06
C VAL A 44 11.55 -11.56 7.29
N TYR A 45 11.61 -12.66 6.55
CA TYR A 45 12.70 -13.64 6.59
C TYR A 45 13.33 -13.77 5.21
N PHE A 46 14.66 -13.70 5.15
CA PHE A 46 15.42 -14.02 3.95
C PHE A 46 15.87 -15.47 4.03
N LEU A 47 15.54 -16.22 2.99
CA LEU A 47 15.80 -17.65 2.87
C LEU A 47 16.78 -17.88 1.73
N THR A 48 17.82 -18.68 1.99
CA THR A 48 18.64 -19.27 0.93
C THR A 48 18.34 -20.75 0.87
N LEU A 49 18.03 -21.26 -0.32
CA LEU A 49 17.80 -22.68 -0.58
C LEU A 49 18.35 -23.08 -1.96
N PRO A 50 18.62 -24.37 -2.20
CA PRO A 50 18.91 -24.87 -3.54
C PRO A 50 17.79 -24.48 -4.52
N SER A 51 18.15 -24.00 -5.71
CA SER A 51 17.14 -23.69 -6.73
C SER A 51 16.44 -24.97 -7.20
N SER A 52 15.15 -24.84 -7.49
CA SER A 52 14.30 -25.93 -7.96
C SER A 52 13.26 -25.38 -8.94
N GLU A 53 12.59 -26.27 -9.67
CA GLU A 53 11.45 -25.86 -10.51
C GLU A 53 10.35 -25.20 -9.67
N LEU A 54 10.10 -25.67 -8.45
CA LEU A 54 9.10 -25.12 -7.54
C LEU A 54 9.47 -23.76 -6.96
N SER A 55 10.77 -23.43 -6.90
CA SER A 55 11.23 -22.08 -6.59
C SER A 55 11.44 -21.23 -7.83
N HIS A 56 10.94 -21.69 -8.99
CA HIS A 56 11.09 -21.05 -10.30
C HIS A 56 12.55 -20.72 -10.66
N GLY A 57 13.49 -21.54 -10.19
CA GLY A 57 14.93 -21.34 -10.39
C GLY A 57 15.59 -20.36 -9.41
N TYR A 58 14.85 -19.73 -8.50
CA TYR A 58 15.41 -18.85 -7.48
C TYR A 58 16.03 -19.64 -6.33
N SER A 59 17.19 -19.17 -5.85
CA SER A 59 17.86 -19.67 -4.65
C SER A 59 17.72 -18.74 -3.44
N GLU A 60 17.28 -17.51 -3.67
CA GLU A 60 17.05 -16.52 -2.62
C GLU A 60 15.58 -16.10 -2.63
N LEU A 61 14.90 -16.39 -1.52
CA LEU A 61 13.49 -16.06 -1.33
C LEU A 61 13.30 -15.15 -0.13
N VAL A 62 12.18 -14.43 -0.11
CA VAL A 62 11.73 -13.59 0.99
C VAL A 62 10.38 -14.10 1.46
N LEU A 63 10.33 -14.61 2.68
CA LEU A 63 9.09 -14.97 3.36
C LEU A 63 8.61 -13.77 4.17
N ARG A 64 7.41 -13.27 3.85
CA ARG A 64 6.71 -12.22 4.61
C ARG A 64 5.56 -12.86 5.37
N VAL A 65 5.61 -12.80 6.68
CA VAL A 65 4.58 -13.35 7.58
C VAL A 65 3.73 -12.19 8.07
N ALA A 66 2.43 -12.19 7.77
CA ALA A 66 1.56 -11.07 8.07
C ALA A 66 1.13 -11.05 9.54
N GLY A 67 1.07 -9.85 10.10
CA GLY A 67 0.38 -9.60 11.35
C GLY A 67 -1.13 -9.64 11.19
N ASN A 68 -1.85 -9.87 12.29
CA ASN A 68 -3.31 -10.05 12.30
C ASN A 68 -4.09 -8.70 12.26
N HIS A 69 -3.52 -7.66 11.65
CA HIS A 69 -4.06 -6.29 11.68
C HIS A 69 -5.32 -6.14 10.82
N LEU A 70 -5.24 -6.63 9.58
CA LEU A 70 -6.32 -6.64 8.59
C LEU A 70 -6.32 -8.03 7.94
N PRO A 71 -6.88 -9.03 8.64
CA PRO A 71 -6.73 -10.44 8.27
C PRO A 71 -7.34 -10.72 6.89
N GLU A 72 -6.72 -11.61 6.15
CA GLU A 72 -7.05 -12.12 4.81
C GLU A 72 -6.96 -11.06 3.69
N ILE A 73 -7.57 -9.89 3.91
CA ILE A 73 -7.81 -8.89 2.86
C ILE A 73 -6.53 -8.30 2.28
N LYS A 74 -5.48 -8.09 3.09
CA LYS A 74 -4.21 -7.51 2.59
C LYS A 74 -3.43 -8.47 1.73
N THR A 75 -3.28 -9.71 2.18
CA THR A 75 -2.58 -10.76 1.43
C THR A 75 -3.32 -11.08 0.14
N VAL A 76 -4.65 -11.22 0.17
CA VAL A 76 -5.46 -11.40 -1.04
C VAL A 76 -5.29 -10.21 -1.99
N ASN A 77 -5.28 -8.98 -1.47
CA ASN A 77 -5.12 -7.79 -2.29
C ASN A 77 -3.73 -7.69 -2.94
N GLU A 78 -2.67 -7.92 -2.17
CA GLU A 78 -1.30 -7.90 -2.67
C GLU A 78 -1.14 -8.86 -3.85
N ILE A 79 -1.60 -10.11 -3.69
CA ILE A 79 -1.53 -11.12 -4.74
C ILE A 79 -2.37 -10.74 -5.95
N GLY A 80 -3.58 -10.21 -5.74
CA GLY A 80 -4.43 -9.72 -6.83
C GLY A 80 -3.77 -8.63 -7.65
N VAL A 81 -3.14 -7.66 -6.97
CA VAL A 81 -2.44 -6.54 -7.60
C VAL A 81 -1.18 -7.01 -8.32
N MET A 82 -0.32 -7.82 -7.68
CA MET A 82 0.89 -8.35 -8.30
C MET A 82 0.60 -9.24 -9.51
N THR A 83 -0.45 -10.07 -9.43
CA THR A 83 -0.91 -10.90 -10.57
C THR A 83 -1.35 -10.02 -11.73
N TRP A 84 -2.07 -8.94 -11.46
CA TRP A 84 -2.47 -7.99 -12.51
C TRP A 84 -1.25 -7.33 -13.16
N LEU A 85 -0.34 -6.82 -12.35
CA LEU A 85 0.83 -6.09 -12.81
C LEU A 85 1.74 -6.96 -13.66
N SER A 86 2.02 -8.19 -13.22
CA SER A 86 2.86 -9.14 -13.96
C SER A 86 2.30 -9.49 -15.35
N LYS A 87 0.97 -9.57 -15.49
CA LYS A 87 0.29 -9.86 -16.76
C LYS A 87 0.16 -8.62 -17.67
N ASN A 88 0.14 -7.41 -17.11
CA ASN A 88 -0.30 -6.20 -17.84
C ASN A 88 0.74 -5.08 -17.92
N THR A 89 1.89 -5.21 -17.26
CA THR A 89 2.90 -4.14 -17.18
C THR A 89 4.32 -4.68 -17.28
N THR A 90 5.29 -3.78 -17.48
CA THR A 90 6.73 -4.04 -17.37
C THR A 90 7.30 -3.58 -16.03
N ILE A 91 6.43 -3.28 -15.06
CA ILE A 91 6.85 -2.88 -13.72
C ILE A 91 7.57 -4.08 -13.09
N PRO A 92 8.82 -3.93 -12.66
CA PRO A 92 9.57 -5.03 -12.08
C PRO A 92 9.02 -5.33 -10.68
N LEU A 93 8.75 -6.61 -10.44
CA LEU A 93 8.17 -7.11 -9.21
C LEU A 93 8.95 -8.32 -8.73
N PRO A 94 8.96 -8.61 -7.41
CA PRO A 94 9.30 -9.94 -6.96
C PRO A 94 8.30 -10.96 -7.52
N GLU A 95 8.78 -12.16 -7.82
CA GLU A 95 7.94 -13.24 -8.29
C GLU A 95 7.25 -13.93 -7.12
N VAL A 96 5.96 -14.21 -7.24
CA VAL A 96 5.20 -14.94 -6.23
C VAL A 96 5.48 -16.43 -6.37
N ILE A 97 6.16 -17.01 -5.38
CA ILE A 97 6.45 -18.45 -5.33
C ILE A 97 5.29 -19.20 -4.66
N ALA A 98 4.82 -18.69 -3.52
CA ALA A 98 3.68 -19.26 -2.80
C ALA A 98 3.05 -18.19 -1.92
N TYR A 99 1.80 -18.39 -1.55
CA TYR A 99 1.13 -17.58 -0.53
C TYR A 99 0.00 -18.39 0.11
N ASP A 100 -0.40 -17.97 1.31
CA ASP A 100 -1.62 -18.44 1.96
C ASP A 100 -2.21 -17.26 2.73
N SER A 101 -3.44 -16.89 2.42
CA SER A 101 -4.18 -15.81 3.10
C SER A 101 -4.97 -16.30 4.30
N SER A 102 -4.85 -17.57 4.66
CA SER A 102 -5.45 -18.16 5.84
C SER A 102 -4.40 -18.43 6.92
N THR A 103 -4.86 -18.75 8.14
CA THR A 103 -4.02 -19.24 9.23
C THR A 103 -4.00 -20.77 9.32
N LYS A 104 -4.57 -21.48 8.33
CA LYS A 104 -4.69 -22.95 8.32
C LYS A 104 -3.50 -23.61 7.64
N ASN A 105 -2.30 -23.20 8.02
CA ASN A 105 -1.04 -23.63 7.42
C ASN A 105 0.03 -23.90 8.50
N PRO A 106 1.19 -24.48 8.14
CA PRO A 106 2.20 -24.92 9.12
C PRO A 106 2.75 -23.81 10.03
N ILE A 107 2.69 -22.54 9.63
CA ILE A 107 3.16 -21.41 10.46
C ILE A 107 2.01 -20.68 11.16
N ALA A 108 0.76 -21.12 10.97
CA ALA A 108 -0.45 -20.55 11.57
C ALA A 108 -0.65 -19.04 11.31
N HIS A 109 -0.03 -18.52 10.25
CA HIS A 109 -0.07 -17.12 9.85
C HIS A 109 -0.25 -17.00 8.35
N GLU A 110 -0.89 -15.92 7.92
CA GLU A 110 -0.91 -15.56 6.50
C GLU A 110 0.52 -15.23 6.06
N TYR A 111 0.87 -15.59 4.82
CA TYR A 111 2.19 -15.29 4.30
C TYR A 111 2.20 -15.10 2.79
N THR A 112 3.23 -14.38 2.34
CA THR A 112 3.70 -14.41 0.96
C THR A 112 5.15 -14.89 0.94
N LEU A 113 5.47 -15.78 0.01
CA LEU A 113 6.82 -16.25 -0.28
C LEU A 113 7.18 -15.78 -1.68
N LEU A 114 8.17 -14.90 -1.74
CA LEU A 114 8.51 -14.14 -2.93
C LEU A 114 9.96 -14.39 -3.35
N SER A 115 10.29 -14.22 -4.62
CA SER A 115 11.69 -14.16 -5.03
C SER A 115 12.37 -12.89 -4.49
N ARG A 116 13.66 -13.00 -4.15
CA ARG A 116 14.44 -11.83 -3.72
C ARG A 116 14.81 -10.98 -4.93
N VAL A 117 14.34 -9.73 -4.95
CA VAL A 117 14.79 -8.73 -5.93
C VAL A 117 16.24 -8.34 -5.64
N GLN A 118 17.08 -8.39 -6.67
CA GLN A 118 18.48 -8.00 -6.59
C GLN A 118 18.65 -6.48 -6.69
N GLY A 119 19.48 -5.92 -5.82
CA GLY A 119 19.78 -4.49 -5.78
C GLY A 119 19.86 -3.95 -4.35
N VAL A 120 19.78 -2.64 -4.23
CA VAL A 120 19.78 -1.89 -2.97
C VAL A 120 18.51 -1.05 -2.87
N THR A 121 18.04 -0.79 -1.66
CA THR A 121 16.90 0.10 -1.45
C THR A 121 17.24 1.50 -1.94
N LEU A 122 16.38 2.10 -2.76
CA LEU A 122 16.64 3.41 -3.34
C LEU A 122 16.76 4.49 -2.24
N GLY A 123 16.01 4.36 -1.16
CA GLY A 123 16.09 5.27 -0.01
C GLY A 123 17.49 5.35 0.61
N ASP A 124 18.23 4.25 0.62
CA ASP A 124 19.56 4.18 1.23
C ASP A 124 20.64 4.88 0.40
N ILE A 125 20.43 4.95 -0.93
CA ILE A 125 21.44 5.45 -1.86
C ILE A 125 21.06 6.73 -2.58
N TYR A 126 19.81 7.19 -2.44
CA TYR A 126 19.27 8.32 -3.19
C TYR A 126 20.18 9.57 -3.13
N SER A 127 20.67 9.91 -1.94
CA SER A 127 21.55 11.07 -1.71
C SER A 127 22.90 10.97 -2.43
N SER A 128 23.30 9.77 -2.85
CA SER A 128 24.54 9.52 -3.59
C SER A 128 24.37 9.52 -5.11
N LEU A 129 23.12 9.56 -5.61
CA LEU A 129 22.84 9.50 -7.04
C LEU A 129 23.15 10.84 -7.72
N GLY A 130 23.95 10.80 -8.80
CA GLY A 130 24.17 11.98 -9.63
C GLY A 130 22.96 12.32 -10.52
N ASP A 131 22.88 13.57 -11.00
CA ASP A 131 21.77 14.09 -11.82
C ASP A 131 21.35 13.19 -12.98
N LYS A 132 22.32 12.57 -13.67
CA LYS A 132 22.04 11.66 -14.81
C LYS A 132 21.38 10.35 -14.37
N GLN A 133 21.73 9.81 -13.21
CA GLN A 133 21.09 8.60 -12.67
C GLN A 133 19.69 8.96 -12.16
N MET A 134 19.57 10.07 -11.45
CA MET A 134 18.31 10.64 -10.99
C MET A 134 17.30 10.86 -12.11
N ASN A 135 17.70 11.51 -13.21
CA ASN A 135 16.83 11.73 -14.35
C ASN A 135 16.36 10.41 -15.01
N ARG A 136 17.26 9.43 -15.17
CA ARG A 136 16.90 8.11 -15.72
C ARG A 136 15.91 7.36 -14.83
N MET A 137 16.08 7.46 -13.51
CA MET A 137 15.17 6.89 -12.53
C MET A 137 13.78 7.54 -12.62
N PHE A 138 13.69 8.87 -12.74
CA PHE A 138 12.41 9.54 -12.98
C PHE A 138 11.75 9.16 -14.30
N ASP A 139 12.54 9.02 -15.38
CA ASP A 139 12.02 8.58 -16.67
C ASP A 139 11.33 7.20 -16.53
N GLN A 140 11.99 6.26 -15.84
CA GLN A 140 11.46 4.93 -15.58
C GLN A 140 10.20 4.96 -14.70
N LEU A 141 10.18 5.78 -13.63
CA LEU A 141 8.99 5.95 -12.79
C LEU A 141 7.81 6.52 -13.56
N ILE A 142 8.06 7.46 -14.48
CA ILE A 142 7.02 8.01 -15.36
C ILE A 142 6.50 6.92 -16.32
N ASP A 143 7.35 6.02 -16.80
CA ASP A 143 6.91 4.87 -17.60
C ASP A 143 5.99 3.95 -16.78
N PHE A 144 6.36 3.63 -15.54
CA PHE A 144 5.55 2.81 -14.65
C PHE A 144 4.20 3.45 -14.33
N LEU A 145 4.20 4.72 -13.95
CA LEU A 145 2.95 5.46 -13.70
C LEU A 145 2.08 5.53 -14.97
N THR A 146 2.68 5.71 -16.14
CA THR A 146 1.92 5.72 -17.41
C THR A 146 1.20 4.40 -17.63
N GLN A 147 1.85 3.28 -17.33
CA GLN A 147 1.26 1.94 -17.45
C GLN A 147 0.13 1.71 -16.45
N LEU A 148 0.31 2.06 -15.17
CA LEU A 148 -0.75 2.00 -14.15
C LEU A 148 -1.98 2.84 -14.55
N GLN A 149 -1.74 3.93 -15.29
CA GLN A 149 -2.77 4.87 -15.71
C GLN A 149 -3.45 4.50 -17.05
N ALA A 150 -2.91 3.53 -17.77
CA ALA A 150 -3.36 3.16 -19.11
C ALA A 150 -4.68 2.38 -19.10
N ARG A 151 -4.85 1.46 -18.14
CA ARG A 151 -6.08 0.66 -18.03
C ARG A 151 -7.22 1.48 -17.41
N PRO A 152 -8.38 1.62 -18.08
CA PRO A 152 -9.61 2.09 -17.45
C PRO A 152 -10.17 1.01 -16.50
N TRP A 153 -10.83 1.47 -15.45
CA TRP A 153 -11.48 0.61 -14.47
C TRP A 153 -12.93 1.04 -14.28
N ASP A 154 -13.80 0.05 -14.04
CA ASP A 154 -15.25 0.25 -13.93
C ASP A 154 -15.76 0.17 -12.48
N GLY A 155 -14.83 0.24 -11.51
CA GLY A 155 -15.15 0.26 -10.08
C GLY A 155 -13.94 0.59 -9.21
N ILE A 156 -14.22 0.84 -7.92
CA ILE A 156 -13.27 1.26 -6.88
C ILE A 156 -13.14 0.11 -5.89
N GLY A 157 -11.90 -0.28 -5.58
CA GLY A 157 -11.64 -1.45 -4.75
C GLY A 157 -10.18 -1.89 -4.81
N GLY A 158 -9.84 -2.87 -4.00
CA GLY A 158 -8.64 -3.67 -4.19
C GLY A 158 -8.77 -4.60 -5.40
N LEU A 159 -7.84 -5.53 -5.55
CA LEU A 159 -7.88 -6.59 -6.55
C LEU A 159 -7.81 -7.95 -5.87
N LYS A 160 -8.40 -8.97 -6.48
CA LYS A 160 -8.26 -10.36 -6.03
C LYS A 160 -8.21 -11.28 -7.23
N VAL A 161 -7.62 -12.45 -7.04
CA VAL A 161 -7.63 -13.52 -8.03
C VAL A 161 -8.84 -14.42 -7.76
N ASP A 162 -9.59 -14.80 -8.78
CA ASP A 162 -10.66 -15.78 -8.68
C ASP A 162 -10.15 -17.23 -8.80
N ASP A 163 -11.07 -18.20 -8.68
CA ASP A 163 -10.75 -19.63 -8.76
C ASP A 163 -10.21 -20.05 -10.14
N GLN A 164 -10.35 -19.19 -11.16
CA GLN A 164 -9.85 -19.41 -12.51
C GLN A 164 -8.47 -18.75 -12.74
N GLY A 165 -7.91 -18.07 -11.74
CA GLY A 165 -6.63 -17.36 -11.87
C GLY A 165 -6.76 -15.98 -12.52
N GLU A 166 -7.98 -15.47 -12.68
CA GLU A 166 -8.27 -14.18 -13.29
C GLU A 166 -8.44 -13.08 -12.25
N VAL A 167 -7.96 -11.88 -12.60
CA VAL A 167 -7.99 -10.74 -11.68
C VAL A 167 -9.31 -10.00 -11.80
N GLN A 168 -9.98 -9.84 -10.67
CA GLN A 168 -11.21 -9.07 -10.52
C GLN A 168 -11.10 -8.01 -9.43
N LEU A 169 -12.05 -7.06 -9.43
CA LEU A 169 -12.17 -6.09 -8.36
C LEU A 169 -12.51 -6.79 -7.03
N GLY A 170 -11.75 -6.44 -6.00
CA GLY A 170 -11.93 -6.88 -4.62
C GLY A 170 -12.47 -5.77 -3.71
N PRO A 171 -12.69 -6.07 -2.42
CA PRO A 171 -13.04 -5.06 -1.43
C PRO A 171 -11.98 -3.97 -1.34
N VAL A 172 -12.36 -2.76 -0.89
CA VAL A 172 -11.39 -1.70 -0.63
C VAL A 172 -10.49 -2.14 0.52
N VAL A 173 -9.19 -1.91 0.38
CA VAL A 173 -8.21 -2.05 1.46
C VAL A 173 -7.45 -0.73 1.61
N ASP A 174 -7.28 -0.28 2.84
CA ASP A 174 -6.59 0.95 3.15
C ASP A 174 -5.85 0.83 4.47
N GLU A 175 -4.66 1.41 4.55
CA GLU A 175 -3.83 1.43 5.75
C GLU A 175 -4.47 2.25 6.89
N THR A 176 -5.39 3.16 6.57
CA THR A 176 -6.13 3.96 7.56
C THR A 176 -7.32 3.23 8.16
N PHE A 177 -7.59 2.00 7.74
CA PHE A 177 -8.65 1.19 8.32
C PHE A 177 -8.42 0.93 9.81
N TRP A 178 -9.52 0.83 10.55
CA TRP A 178 -9.50 0.27 11.90
C TRP A 178 -8.98 -1.16 11.86
N GLN A 179 -7.90 -1.40 12.58
CA GLN A 179 -7.18 -2.67 12.62
C GLN A 179 -7.61 -3.47 13.85
N VAL A 180 -7.47 -4.80 13.80
CA VAL A 180 -7.90 -5.69 14.89
C VAL A 180 -7.43 -5.26 16.29
N PRO A 181 -6.14 -4.87 16.50
CA PRO A 181 -5.70 -4.42 17.83
C PRO A 181 -6.43 -3.18 18.32
N ASP A 182 -6.63 -2.19 17.45
CA ASP A 182 -7.31 -0.93 17.80
C ASP A 182 -8.82 -1.12 18.01
N ILE A 183 -9.45 -2.00 17.22
CA ILE A 183 -10.85 -2.37 17.40
C ILE A 183 -11.04 -2.99 18.79
N LYS A 184 -10.23 -3.98 19.15
CA LYS A 184 -10.30 -4.63 20.47
C LYS A 184 -10.04 -3.67 21.63
N ALA A 185 -9.15 -2.70 21.44
CA ALA A 185 -8.74 -1.79 22.50
C ALA A 185 -9.72 -0.61 22.69
N LEU A 186 -10.40 -0.16 21.63
CA LEU A 186 -11.12 1.11 21.63
C LEU A 186 -12.62 0.97 21.38
N TRP A 187 -13.08 -0.13 20.80
CA TRP A 187 -14.45 -0.28 20.34
C TRP A 187 -15.23 -1.33 21.15
N PRO A 188 -16.58 -1.23 21.18
CA PRO A 188 -17.42 -2.20 21.88
C PRO A 188 -17.20 -3.65 21.42
N GLU A 189 -17.49 -4.60 22.32
CA GLU A 189 -17.42 -6.03 22.01
C GLU A 189 -18.33 -6.40 20.83
N GLY A 190 -17.83 -7.23 19.93
CA GLY A 190 -18.53 -7.65 18.71
C GLY A 190 -18.21 -6.82 17.46
N GLU A 191 -17.50 -5.69 17.59
CA GLU A 191 -16.98 -4.97 16.43
C GLU A 191 -15.85 -5.77 15.75
N THR A 192 -15.82 -5.70 14.42
CA THR A 192 -14.87 -6.42 13.55
C THR A 192 -14.32 -5.48 12.48
N VAL A 193 -13.25 -5.88 11.79
CA VAL A 193 -12.71 -5.10 10.66
C VAL A 193 -13.80 -4.79 9.62
N ALA A 194 -14.71 -5.72 9.36
CA ALA A 194 -15.80 -5.55 8.39
C ALA A 194 -16.88 -4.55 8.87
N THR A 195 -17.22 -4.57 10.17
CA THR A 195 -18.21 -3.61 10.71
C THR A 195 -17.61 -2.21 10.85
N MET A 196 -16.30 -2.12 11.07
CA MET A 196 -15.60 -0.88 11.36
C MET A 196 -15.11 -0.12 10.11
N ASN A 197 -14.94 -0.81 8.99
CA ASN A 197 -14.42 -0.22 7.76
C ASN A 197 -15.42 -0.32 6.61
N ILE A 198 -15.15 0.42 5.54
CA ILE A 198 -15.88 0.26 4.29
C ILE A 198 -15.49 -1.07 3.63
N GLY A 199 -16.43 -1.68 2.92
CA GLY A 199 -16.18 -2.89 2.14
C GLY A 199 -15.85 -2.57 0.69
N GLY A 200 -16.73 -2.97 -0.22
CA GLY A 200 -16.59 -2.81 -1.67
C GLY A 200 -16.53 -4.17 -2.37
N PRO A 201 -16.20 -4.20 -3.68
CA PRO A 201 -15.92 -3.05 -4.52
C PRO A 201 -17.15 -2.15 -4.72
N TYR A 202 -16.92 -0.90 -5.11
CA TYR A 202 -17.97 0.07 -5.43
C TYR A 202 -17.99 0.35 -6.93
N LYS A 203 -19.17 0.41 -7.54
CA LYS A 203 -19.29 0.63 -8.99
C LYS A 203 -19.06 2.10 -9.35
N THR A 204 -19.41 3.00 -8.45
CA THR A 204 -19.37 4.44 -8.71
C THR A 204 -18.69 5.22 -7.58
N TYR A 205 -18.19 6.42 -7.92
CA TYR A 205 -17.59 7.31 -6.92
C TYR A 205 -18.61 7.76 -5.87
N VAL A 206 -19.86 8.00 -6.28
CA VAL A 206 -20.96 8.31 -5.35
C VAL A 206 -21.17 7.19 -4.34
N GLU A 207 -21.27 5.92 -4.78
CA GLU A 207 -21.43 4.78 -3.86
C GLU A 207 -20.27 4.68 -2.86
N TYR A 208 -19.03 4.85 -3.34
CA TYR A 208 -17.84 4.87 -2.50
C TYR A 208 -17.87 5.99 -1.44
N MET A 209 -18.24 7.20 -1.84
CA MET A 209 -18.33 8.34 -0.92
C MET A 209 -19.48 8.19 0.08
N VAL A 210 -20.64 7.70 -0.35
CA VAL A 210 -21.77 7.39 0.53
C VAL A 210 -21.36 6.37 1.58
N ALA A 211 -20.66 5.30 1.18
CA ALA A 211 -20.19 4.26 2.10
C ALA A 211 -19.26 4.82 3.18
N HIS A 212 -18.29 5.67 2.79
CA HIS A 212 -17.38 6.34 3.72
C HIS A 212 -18.11 7.22 4.73
N VAL A 213 -18.97 8.13 4.26
CA VAL A 213 -19.65 9.08 5.16
C VAL A 213 -20.65 8.35 6.07
N THR A 214 -21.37 7.37 5.52
CA THR A 214 -22.28 6.53 6.32
C THR A 214 -21.51 5.76 7.41
N LYS A 215 -20.31 5.26 7.09
CA LYS A 215 -19.44 4.63 8.09
C LYS A 215 -19.08 5.61 9.19
N TYR A 216 -18.60 6.81 8.85
CA TYR A 216 -18.27 7.84 9.85
C TYR A 216 -19.46 8.23 10.72
N ILE A 217 -20.67 8.39 10.15
CA ILE A 217 -21.89 8.66 10.93
C ILE A 217 -22.10 7.58 11.99
N ARG A 218 -22.07 6.29 11.59
CA ARG A 218 -22.18 5.15 12.53
C ARG A 218 -21.11 5.23 13.61
N LEU A 219 -19.85 5.43 13.24
CA LEU A 219 -18.73 5.48 14.18
C LEU A 219 -18.93 6.58 15.23
N ILE A 220 -19.35 7.79 14.81
CA ILE A 220 -19.65 8.92 15.69
C ILE A 220 -20.83 8.63 16.62
N GLN A 221 -21.84 7.92 16.13
CA GLN A 221 -23.00 7.52 16.95
C GLN A 221 -22.59 6.52 18.02
N THR A 222 -21.79 5.50 17.65
CA THR A 222 -21.42 4.38 18.50
C THR A 222 -20.41 4.75 19.59
N HIS A 223 -19.35 5.49 19.26
CA HIS A 223 -18.22 5.65 20.18
C HIS A 223 -18.40 6.84 21.14
N GLU A 224 -18.26 6.60 22.45
CA GLU A 224 -18.49 7.63 23.48
C GLU A 224 -17.54 8.82 23.37
N LYS A 225 -16.26 8.59 23.07
CA LYS A 225 -15.30 9.69 22.81
C LYS A 225 -15.67 10.57 21.60
N LEU A 226 -16.58 10.16 20.73
CA LEU A 226 -17.02 10.94 19.56
C LEU A 226 -18.33 11.70 19.80
N VAL A 227 -18.85 11.71 21.04
CA VAL A 227 -20.09 12.44 21.41
C VAL A 227 -20.04 13.90 20.96
N PHE A 228 -18.89 14.57 21.10
CA PHE A 228 -18.72 15.97 20.70
C PHE A 228 -18.95 16.21 19.20
N MET A 229 -18.79 15.17 18.36
CA MET A 229 -19.02 15.25 16.92
C MET A 229 -20.49 15.02 16.54
N ARG A 230 -21.34 14.52 17.44
CA ARG A 230 -22.73 14.14 17.09
C ARG A 230 -23.55 15.29 16.50
N GLY A 231 -23.23 16.53 16.86
CA GLY A 231 -23.86 17.72 16.28
C GLY A 231 -23.65 17.88 14.77
N ILE A 232 -22.63 17.24 14.18
CA ILE A 232 -22.39 17.28 12.73
C ILE A 232 -23.22 16.25 11.94
N ILE A 233 -23.77 15.22 12.61
CA ILE A 233 -24.46 14.11 11.96
C ILE A 233 -25.56 14.57 10.99
N PRO A 234 -26.48 15.49 11.37
CA PRO A 234 -27.53 15.93 10.45
C PRO A 234 -26.98 16.55 9.15
N ARG A 235 -25.82 17.22 9.21
CA ARG A 235 -25.16 17.77 8.03
C ARG A 235 -24.55 16.67 7.16
N LEU A 236 -23.96 15.65 7.77
CA LEU A 236 -23.42 14.48 7.05
C LEU A 236 -24.53 13.68 6.37
N GLU A 237 -25.69 13.52 7.02
CA GLU A 237 -26.85 12.84 6.45
C GLU A 237 -27.42 13.61 5.25
N VAL A 238 -27.54 14.93 5.35
CA VAL A 238 -27.94 15.80 4.22
C VAL A 238 -26.92 15.70 3.09
N PHE A 239 -25.62 15.68 3.40
CA PHE A 239 -24.57 15.50 2.40
C PHE A 239 -24.70 14.16 1.67
N VAL A 240 -24.87 13.06 2.40
CA VAL A 240 -25.10 11.73 1.82
C VAL A 240 -26.33 11.71 0.92
N ALA A 241 -27.44 12.32 1.35
CA ALA A 241 -28.66 12.42 0.56
C ALA A 241 -28.53 13.31 -0.69
N ALA A 242 -27.55 14.23 -0.71
CA ALA A 242 -27.27 15.09 -1.85
C ALA A 242 -26.41 14.39 -2.91
N LEU A 243 -25.48 13.50 -2.53
CA LEU A 243 -24.53 12.87 -3.47
C LEU A 243 -25.20 12.21 -4.69
N PRO A 244 -26.27 11.42 -4.58
CA PRO A 244 -26.94 10.82 -5.74
C PRO A 244 -27.53 11.86 -6.71
N LYS A 245 -27.91 13.05 -6.24
CA LYS A 245 -28.48 14.12 -7.08
C LYS A 245 -27.43 14.72 -8.02
N HIS A 246 -26.14 14.58 -7.69
CA HIS A 246 -25.01 15.05 -8.48
C HIS A 246 -24.24 13.90 -9.15
N ALA A 247 -24.83 12.70 -9.23
CA ALA A 247 -24.14 11.50 -9.67
C ALA A 247 -23.54 11.60 -11.07
N ASN A 248 -24.20 12.26 -12.02
CA ASN A 248 -23.69 12.40 -13.39
C ASN A 248 -22.34 13.14 -13.44
N GLU A 249 -22.18 14.19 -12.63
CA GLU A 249 -20.94 14.95 -12.55
C GLU A 249 -19.90 14.21 -11.71
N LEU A 250 -20.28 13.75 -10.51
CA LEU A 250 -19.37 13.12 -9.56
C LEU A 250 -18.81 11.79 -10.08
N ASN A 251 -19.62 10.99 -10.79
CA ASN A 251 -19.18 9.72 -11.35
C ASN A 251 -18.35 9.87 -12.62
N ASN A 252 -18.26 11.08 -13.20
CA ASN A 252 -17.35 11.38 -14.30
C ASN A 252 -15.90 11.57 -13.82
N VAL A 253 -15.44 10.66 -12.97
CA VAL A 253 -14.07 10.61 -12.45
C VAL A 253 -13.34 9.42 -13.04
N LYS A 254 -12.08 9.63 -13.46
CA LYS A 254 -11.25 8.54 -13.95
C LYS A 254 -10.83 7.65 -12.78
N LEU A 255 -11.02 6.35 -12.93
CA LEU A 255 -10.55 5.36 -11.95
C LEU A 255 -9.22 4.77 -12.39
N ARG A 256 -8.30 4.59 -11.44
CA ARG A 256 -6.90 4.28 -11.69
C ARG A 256 -6.32 3.39 -10.61
N LEU A 257 -5.51 2.41 -11.01
CA LEU A 257 -4.73 1.63 -10.06
C LEU A 257 -3.63 2.51 -9.47
N ALA A 258 -3.55 2.55 -8.15
CA ALA A 258 -2.59 3.33 -7.40
C ALA A 258 -1.90 2.45 -6.37
N HIS A 259 -0.58 2.58 -6.27
CA HIS A 259 0.21 1.92 -5.23
C HIS A 259 -0.08 2.47 -3.84
N LYS A 260 -0.42 3.77 -3.75
CA LYS A 260 -0.71 4.55 -2.53
C LYS A 260 0.46 4.75 -1.54
N ASP A 261 1.54 3.99 -1.69
CA ASP A 261 2.74 4.09 -0.86
C ASP A 261 4.06 4.00 -1.66
N LEU A 262 4.13 4.73 -2.78
CA LEU A 262 5.25 4.66 -3.73
C LEU A 262 6.42 5.58 -3.34
N HIS A 263 7.05 5.31 -2.19
CA HIS A 263 8.23 6.02 -1.68
C HIS A 263 9.54 5.26 -1.96
N PHE A 264 10.70 5.88 -1.73
CA PHE A 264 12.00 5.28 -2.08
C PHE A 264 12.35 4.01 -1.32
N ALA A 265 11.85 3.82 -0.10
CA ALA A 265 12.04 2.56 0.62
C ALA A 265 11.28 1.36 0.00
N ASN A 266 10.29 1.60 -0.87
CA ASN A 266 9.55 0.56 -1.59
C ASN A 266 10.08 0.36 -3.02
N MET A 267 11.29 0.87 -3.31
CA MET A 267 11.93 0.74 -4.61
C MET A 267 13.31 0.11 -4.46
N ILE A 268 13.58 -0.93 -5.23
CA ILE A 268 14.91 -1.53 -5.35
C ILE A 268 15.59 -0.98 -6.60
N PHE A 269 16.80 -0.49 -6.42
CA PHE A 269 17.66 0.02 -7.47
C PHE A 269 18.83 -0.94 -7.70
N ASP A 270 19.11 -1.25 -8.96
CA ASP A 270 20.30 -2.00 -9.35
C ASP A 270 21.40 -1.01 -9.77
N PRO A 271 22.48 -0.86 -8.98
CA PRO A 271 23.57 0.05 -9.30
C PRO A 271 24.30 -0.31 -10.59
N SER A 272 24.29 -1.58 -11.00
CA SER A 272 25.01 -2.03 -12.19
C SER A 272 24.32 -1.58 -13.48
N SER A 273 23.00 -1.70 -13.56
CA SER A 273 22.20 -1.22 -14.69
C SER A 273 21.79 0.25 -14.56
N GLY A 274 21.80 0.80 -13.35
CA GLY A 274 21.35 2.15 -13.06
C GLY A 274 19.83 2.32 -13.21
N LYS A 275 19.06 1.25 -12.95
CA LYS A 275 17.61 1.18 -13.10
C LYS A 275 16.95 0.68 -11.82
N ILE A 276 15.67 1.01 -11.66
CA ILE A 276 14.80 0.34 -10.69
C ILE A 276 14.62 -1.11 -11.15
N SER A 277 14.96 -2.04 -10.27
CA SER A 277 14.87 -3.49 -10.47
C SER A 277 13.72 -4.13 -9.68
N GLY A 278 13.01 -3.37 -8.83
CA GLY A 278 11.77 -3.83 -8.20
C GLY A 278 10.96 -2.71 -7.56
N ILE A 279 9.64 -2.84 -7.61
CA ILE A 279 8.68 -2.07 -6.80
C ILE A 279 8.03 -3.03 -5.81
N LEU A 280 8.11 -2.72 -4.52
CA LEU A 280 7.68 -3.58 -3.41
C LEU A 280 6.41 -3.05 -2.75
N ASP A 281 5.80 -3.87 -1.90
CA ASP A 281 4.74 -3.51 -0.97
C ASP A 281 3.43 -3.01 -1.61
N TRP A 282 2.76 -3.91 -2.34
CA TRP A 282 1.52 -3.63 -3.06
C TRP A 282 0.25 -3.91 -2.23
N GLU A 283 0.39 -4.24 -0.95
CA GLU A 283 -0.71 -4.75 -0.13
C GLU A 283 -1.86 -3.76 0.09
N PHE A 284 -1.58 -2.46 0.07
CA PHE A 284 -2.59 -1.41 0.18
C PHE A 284 -2.94 -0.74 -1.14
N ALA A 285 -2.36 -1.22 -2.25
CA ALA A 285 -2.65 -0.71 -3.58
C ALA A 285 -4.10 -1.01 -3.97
N GLY A 286 -4.68 -0.18 -4.83
CA GLY A 286 -6.07 -0.36 -5.24
C GLY A 286 -6.48 0.59 -6.34
N VAL A 287 -7.62 0.28 -6.94
CA VAL A 287 -8.28 1.13 -7.91
C VAL A 287 -9.02 2.23 -7.18
N VAL A 288 -8.61 3.47 -7.42
CA VAL A 288 -9.12 4.65 -6.74
C VAL A 288 -9.58 5.72 -7.73
N PRO A 289 -10.47 6.65 -7.31
CA PRO A 289 -10.70 7.87 -8.05
C PRO A 289 -9.39 8.62 -8.25
N TYR A 290 -9.17 9.16 -9.45
CA TYR A 290 -7.90 9.79 -9.83
C TYR A 290 -7.36 10.78 -8.77
N PRO A 291 -8.15 11.68 -8.16
CA PRO A 291 -7.63 12.59 -7.13
C PRO A 291 -7.00 11.89 -5.91
N GLN A 292 -7.33 10.62 -5.65
CA GLN A 292 -6.87 9.83 -4.50
C GLN A 292 -5.69 8.90 -4.83
N TRP A 293 -5.04 9.03 -5.99
CA TRP A 293 -3.95 8.13 -6.39
C TRP A 293 -2.67 8.28 -5.55
N ASN A 294 -2.46 9.44 -4.91
CA ASN A 294 -1.31 9.73 -4.04
C ASN A 294 -1.80 10.46 -2.78
N PRO A 295 -2.58 9.79 -1.91
CA PRO A 295 -3.33 10.46 -0.85
C PRO A 295 -2.42 11.01 0.26
N ARG A 296 -1.24 10.43 0.46
CA ARG A 296 -0.26 10.85 1.47
C ARG A 296 0.87 11.73 0.95
N SER A 297 0.86 12.07 -0.35
CA SER A 297 2.03 12.67 -1.00
C SER A 297 3.31 11.84 -0.83
N SER A 298 3.18 10.52 -0.70
CA SER A 298 4.28 9.57 -0.46
C SER A 298 5.15 9.37 -1.70
N PHE A 299 4.64 9.70 -2.90
CA PHE A 299 5.41 9.62 -4.13
C PHE A 299 6.72 10.43 -4.07
N LEU A 300 7.85 9.73 -4.24
CA LEU A 300 9.21 10.28 -4.17
C LEU A 300 9.65 10.78 -2.78
N TRP A 301 8.92 10.40 -1.72
CA TRP A 301 9.37 10.66 -0.37
C TRP A 301 10.56 9.74 0.00
N ASN A 302 11.53 10.29 0.73
CA ASN A 302 12.74 9.58 1.14
C ASN A 302 12.60 8.82 2.48
N GLY A 303 11.44 8.90 3.14
CA GLY A 303 11.17 8.20 4.40
C GLY A 303 11.58 8.94 5.68
N ILE A 304 12.13 10.16 5.58
CA ILE A 304 12.63 10.94 6.71
C ILE A 304 11.70 12.13 6.97
N ASP A 305 11.26 12.34 8.21
CA ASP A 305 10.41 13.50 8.58
C ASP A 305 11.27 14.66 9.12
N THR A 306 11.99 15.32 8.22
CA THR A 306 12.73 16.55 8.50
C THR A 306 12.33 17.65 7.52
N SER A 307 12.49 18.92 7.91
CA SER A 307 12.23 20.07 7.03
C SER A 307 13.07 20.02 5.74
N GLU A 308 14.30 19.50 5.83
CA GLU A 308 15.21 19.28 4.70
C GLU A 308 14.69 18.18 3.76
N SER A 309 14.20 17.07 4.31
CA SER A 309 13.57 15.99 3.55
C SER A 309 12.30 16.45 2.82
N LEU A 310 11.48 17.29 3.46
CA LEU A 310 10.30 17.87 2.82
C LEU A 310 10.67 18.79 1.64
N GLN A 311 11.74 19.57 1.78
CA GLN A 311 12.29 20.37 0.68
C GLN A 311 12.85 19.49 -0.44
N GLU A 312 13.53 18.41 -0.09
CA GLU A 312 14.10 17.43 -1.04
C GLU A 312 13.01 16.69 -1.83
N SER A 313 11.97 16.19 -1.15
CA SER A 313 10.78 15.61 -1.78
C SER A 313 10.09 16.61 -2.70
N THR A 314 9.97 17.87 -2.26
CA THR A 314 9.43 18.95 -3.10
C THR A 314 10.30 19.22 -4.34
N GLY A 315 11.62 19.18 -4.19
CA GLY A 315 12.58 19.29 -5.30
C GLY A 315 12.46 18.12 -6.29
N CYS A 316 12.38 16.90 -5.75
CA CYS A 316 12.16 15.66 -6.47
C CYS A 316 10.85 15.71 -7.29
N TRP A 317 9.78 16.20 -6.67
CA TRP A 317 8.48 16.43 -7.30
C TRP A 317 8.52 17.49 -8.41
N LYS A 318 9.27 18.60 -8.21
CA LYS A 318 9.48 19.60 -9.26
C LYS A 318 10.25 19.02 -10.45
N SER A 319 11.29 18.24 -10.19
CA SER A 319 12.09 17.56 -11.21
C SER A 319 11.26 16.54 -11.99
N SER A 320 10.47 15.70 -11.31
CA SER A 320 9.59 14.73 -11.96
C SER A 320 8.49 15.42 -12.79
N LYS A 321 7.93 16.54 -12.33
CA LYS A 321 7.02 17.37 -13.14
C LYS A 321 7.68 17.94 -14.39
N SER A 322 8.95 18.36 -14.31
CA SER A 322 9.70 18.84 -15.47
C SER A 322 9.88 17.73 -16.51
N VAL A 323 10.25 16.53 -16.07
CA VAL A 323 10.34 15.34 -16.93
C VAL A 323 8.96 15.01 -17.53
N ALA A 324 7.90 14.96 -16.70
CA ALA A 324 6.54 14.69 -17.15
C ALA A 324 6.02 15.73 -18.17
N ARG A 325 6.41 17.00 -18.04
CA ARG A 325 6.13 18.04 -19.04
C ARG A 325 6.82 17.73 -20.36
N ARG A 326 8.11 17.37 -20.35
CA ARG A 326 8.86 16.97 -21.56
C ARG A 326 8.24 15.76 -22.26
N ARG A 327 7.62 14.84 -21.50
CA ARG A 327 7.06 13.57 -22.02
C ARG A 327 5.56 13.57 -22.32
N ASP A 328 4.88 14.72 -22.25
CA ASP A 328 3.42 14.84 -22.35
C ASP A 328 2.61 13.93 -21.42
N ALA A 329 3.18 13.58 -20.25
CA ALA A 329 2.50 12.83 -19.20
C ALA A 329 1.50 13.73 -18.46
N ARG A 330 0.33 13.96 -19.08
CA ARG A 330 -0.71 14.90 -18.62
C ARG A 330 -1.29 14.61 -17.24
N TYR A 331 -1.15 13.38 -16.73
CA TYR A 331 -1.66 13.01 -15.40
C TYR A 331 -0.85 13.73 -14.30
N LEU A 332 0.48 13.70 -14.32
CA LEU A 332 1.32 14.42 -13.34
C LEU A 332 1.20 15.97 -13.39
N ARG A 333 0.60 16.52 -14.46
CA ARG A 333 0.47 17.98 -14.64
C ARG A 333 -0.63 18.63 -13.81
N LYS A 334 -1.70 17.91 -13.47
CA LYS A 334 -2.89 18.48 -12.79
C LYS A 334 -2.81 18.49 -11.26
N GLN A 335 -1.72 18.00 -10.67
CA GLN A 335 -1.54 18.04 -9.21
C GLN A 335 -0.82 19.31 -8.78
N SER A 336 -1.59 20.29 -8.32
CA SER A 336 -1.09 21.33 -7.43
C SER A 336 -0.89 20.67 -6.06
N ILE A 337 0.34 20.70 -5.54
CA ILE A 337 0.50 20.86 -4.09
C ILE A 337 -0.18 22.20 -3.84
N ALA A 338 -1.10 22.30 -2.88
CA ALA A 338 -1.61 23.61 -2.48
C ALA A 338 -0.37 24.47 -2.17
N GLU A 339 -0.06 25.43 -3.05
CA GLU A 339 0.92 26.45 -2.76
C GLU A 339 0.32 27.20 -1.59
N GLY A 340 0.81 26.88 -0.39
CA GLY A 340 0.40 27.53 0.84
C GLY A 340 0.55 29.03 0.63
N SER A 341 -0.57 29.72 0.70
CA SER A 341 -0.63 31.16 0.83
C SER A 341 0.35 31.57 1.94
N GLU A 342 1.39 32.31 1.55
CA GLU A 342 2.06 33.21 2.47
C GLU A 342 0.97 34.01 3.19
N THR A 343 1.08 34.11 4.51
CA THR A 343 0.12 34.67 5.49
C THR A 343 -0.87 33.67 6.12
N GLY A 344 -0.47 33.09 7.26
CA GLY A 344 -1.39 32.41 8.18
C GLY A 344 -0.74 31.27 8.98
N SER A 345 -0.05 31.63 10.07
CA SER A 345 0.29 30.81 11.27
C SER A 345 0.28 29.27 11.16
N GLY A 346 1.46 28.68 11.39
CA GLY A 346 1.77 27.26 11.25
C GLY A 346 0.86 26.25 11.96
N THR A 347 0.62 25.15 11.24
CA THR A 347 0.41 23.80 11.79
C THR A 347 1.30 22.87 10.98
N GLY A 348 2.32 22.30 11.62
CA GLY A 348 3.30 21.41 11.00
C GLY A 348 2.71 20.09 10.55
N MET A 349 3.36 19.48 9.56
CA MET A 349 3.25 18.05 9.31
C MET A 349 3.78 17.32 10.54
N GLU A 350 2.89 16.74 11.34
CA GLU A 350 3.24 15.80 12.40
C GLU A 350 3.09 14.36 11.86
N GLY A 351 4.14 13.86 11.23
CA GLY A 351 4.39 12.43 11.11
C GLY A 351 4.89 11.90 12.46
N HIS A 352 3.94 11.54 13.33
CA HIS A 352 4.18 10.81 14.59
C HIS A 352 5.08 11.50 15.62
N GLY A 353 4.46 12.34 16.44
CA GLY A 353 5.07 12.88 17.65
C GLY A 353 4.10 13.50 18.66
N ALA A 354 2.78 13.24 18.61
CA ALA A 354 1.85 13.66 19.66
C ALA A 354 0.60 12.77 19.64
N ARG A 355 0.65 11.66 20.37
CA ARG A 355 -0.56 10.93 20.83
C ARG A 355 -0.50 10.83 22.35
N GLU A 356 -0.45 12.00 22.98
CA GLU A 356 -0.89 12.18 24.36
C GLU A 356 -2.20 12.95 24.34
N HIS A 357 -3.15 12.45 25.14
CA HIS A 357 -4.48 13.01 25.41
C HIS A 357 -5.50 13.02 24.26
N LEU A 358 -6.16 11.87 24.07
CA LEU A 358 -7.58 11.68 24.46
C LEU A 358 -8.07 10.25 24.24
#